data_AF-A0A957UKY3-F1
#
_entry.id   AF-A0A957UKY3-F1
#
_cell.length_a   1.000
_cell.length_b   1.000
_cell.length_c   1.000
_cell.angle_alpha   90.00
_cell.angle_beta   90.00
_cell.angle_gamma   90.00
#
_symmetry.space_group_name_H-M   'P 1'
#
loop_
_entity.id
_entity.type
_entity.pdbx_description
1 polymer ?
#
loop_
_entity_poly.entity_id
_entity_poly.type
_entity_poly.pdbx_seq_one_letter_code
_entity_poly.pdbx_strand_id
1 'polypeptide(L)'
;QPVSMYPALQWYNKPWIGLQWLFGRRGPAASNHFEAGGFIRSNDDVLYPNLMFHFLPLAIRYDGSLPSRGHGYQVHVGPMYSDARGSVKIRS
;
A
#
# COMPACT_ATOMS: atom_id res chain seq x y z
N GLN A 1 1.33 -0.27 22.59
CA GLN A 1 0.36 0.64 21.93
C GLN A 1 0.33 0.30 20.45
N PRO A 2 -0.83 0.09 19.80
CA PRO A 2 -0.86 -0.26 18.39
C PRO A 2 -0.46 0.93 17.50
N VAL A 3 0.43 0.71 16.53
CA VAL A 3 1.09 1.74 15.71
C VAL A 3 0.68 1.60 14.22
N SER A 4 -0.62 1.66 13.95
CA SER A 4 -1.13 1.64 12.56
C SER A 4 -1.88 2.92 12.22
N MET A 5 -2.06 3.18 10.92
CA MET A 5 -2.77 4.37 10.41
C MET A 5 -4.30 4.26 10.49
N TYR A 6 -4.84 3.26 11.18
CA TYR A 6 -6.28 3.06 11.37
C TYR A 6 -7.03 4.31 11.89
N PRO A 7 -6.51 5.09 12.86
CA PRO A 7 -7.18 6.30 13.33
C PRO A 7 -7.41 7.33 12.22
N ALA A 8 -6.53 7.39 11.20
CA ALA A 8 -6.68 8.32 10.09
C ALA A 8 -7.86 7.99 9.16
N LEU A 9 -8.33 6.74 9.16
CA LEU A 9 -9.50 6.31 8.39
C LEU A 9 -10.83 6.77 9.02
N GLN A 10 -10.83 7.14 10.30
CA GLN A 10 -12.03 7.57 11.00
C GLN A 10 -12.53 8.91 10.44
N TRP A 11 -13.80 8.95 10.06
CA TRP A 11 -14.38 10.11 9.35
C TRP A 11 -14.22 11.43 10.12
N TYR A 12 -14.30 11.38 11.46
CA TYR A 12 -14.18 12.55 12.34
C TYR A 12 -12.76 13.12 12.41
N ASN A 13 -11.73 12.33 12.06
CA ASN A 13 -10.34 12.80 12.01
C ASN A 13 -9.99 13.45 10.66
N LYS A 14 -10.79 13.21 9.61
CA LYS A 14 -10.53 13.69 8.24
C LYS A 14 -10.45 15.21 8.12
N PRO A 15 -11.34 16.03 8.75
CA PRO A 15 -11.24 17.49 8.65
C PRO A 15 -9.92 18.02 9.20
N TRP A 16 -9.47 17.50 10.34
CA TRP A 16 -8.20 17.90 10.94
C TRP A 16 -6.99 17.50 10.10
N ILE A 17 -6.99 16.27 9.57
CA ILE A 17 -5.96 15.79 8.64
C ILE A 17 -5.91 16.68 7.39
N GLY A 18 -7.07 17.08 6.85
CA GLY A 18 -7.16 18.01 5.73
C GLY A 18 -6.55 19.38 6.05
N LEU A 19 -6.80 19.92 7.23
CA LEU A 19 -6.20 21.18 7.68
C LEU A 19 -4.66 21.08 7.82
N GLN A 20 -4.16 19.99 8.40
CA GLN A 20 -2.72 19.74 8.51
C GLN A 20 -2.03 19.70 7.14
N TRP A 21 -2.68 19.07 6.16
CA TRP A 21 -2.17 19.00 4.80
C TRP A 21 -2.25 20.36 4.09
N LEU A 22 -3.39 21.04 4.19
CA LEU A 22 -3.64 22.31 3.49
C LEU A 22 -2.70 23.43 3.96
N PHE A 23 -2.52 23.57 5.27
CA PHE A 23 -1.74 24.67 5.84
C PHE A 23 -0.30 24.28 6.17
N GLY A 24 -0.04 23.01 6.48
CA GLY A 24 1.27 22.53 6.91
C GLY A 24 2.00 21.66 5.90
N ARG A 25 1.32 21.18 4.84
CA ARG A 25 1.81 20.14 3.92
C ARG A 25 2.37 18.92 4.67
N ARG A 26 1.73 18.57 5.79
CA ARG A 26 2.16 17.53 6.73
C ARG A 26 0.97 16.65 7.11
N GLY A 27 1.27 15.57 7.83
CA GLY A 27 0.27 14.67 8.39
C GLY A 27 -0.08 13.49 7.47
N PRO A 28 -1.05 12.65 7.87
CA PRO A 28 -1.37 11.40 7.18
C PRO A 28 -1.75 11.54 5.71
N ALA A 29 -2.38 12.67 5.33
CA ALA A 29 -2.72 12.95 3.93
C ALA A 29 -1.52 13.34 3.06
N ALA A 30 -0.32 13.53 3.64
CA ALA A 30 0.92 13.76 2.90
C ALA A 30 1.72 12.46 2.62
N SER A 31 1.28 11.29 3.12
CA SER A 31 1.93 10.00 2.87
C SER A 31 1.17 9.20 1.80
N ASN A 32 1.90 8.43 1.00
CA ASN A 32 1.33 7.41 0.11
C ASN A 32 1.02 6.10 0.87
N HIS A 33 1.44 5.99 2.14
CA HIS A 33 1.28 4.83 3.02
C HIS A 33 2.10 3.59 2.61
N PHE A 34 3.01 3.72 1.66
CA PHE A 34 4.02 2.69 1.32
C PHE A 34 5.30 2.99 2.11
N GLU A 35 5.28 2.61 3.38
CA GLU A 35 6.29 3.07 4.34
C GLU A 35 7.59 2.24 4.30
N ALA A 36 7.50 0.97 3.89
CA ALA A 36 8.65 0.12 3.73
C ALA A 36 8.43 -0.88 2.61
N GLY A 37 9.51 -1.30 1.96
CA GLY A 37 9.48 -2.32 0.93
C GLY A 37 10.85 -2.92 0.74
N GLY A 38 10.91 -4.03 0.00
CA GLY A 38 12.14 -4.74 -0.23
C GLY A 38 12.05 -5.67 -1.42
N PHE A 39 13.21 -5.93 -2.02
CA PHE A 39 13.34 -6.87 -3.11
C PHE A 39 14.08 -8.10 -2.60
N ILE A 40 13.51 -9.28 -2.82
CA ILE A 40 14.09 -10.55 -2.40
C ILE A 40 14.22 -11.47 -3.60
N ARG A 41 15.31 -12.24 -3.60
CA ARG A 41 15.55 -13.34 -4.51
C ARG A 41 14.92 -14.61 -3.93
N SER A 42 13.90 -15.16 -4.58
CA SER A 42 13.14 -16.30 -4.04
C SER A 42 13.73 -17.68 -4.32
N ASN A 43 14.65 -17.78 -5.29
CA ASN A 43 15.29 -19.04 -5.69
C ASN A 43 16.71 -18.80 -6.25
N ASP A 44 17.45 -19.89 -6.45
CA ASP A 44 18.82 -19.84 -6.97
C ASP A 44 18.90 -19.72 -8.50
N ASP A 45 17.79 -19.91 -9.21
CA ASP A 45 17.72 -19.93 -10.68
C ASP A 45 17.77 -18.52 -11.30
N VAL A 46 17.39 -17.50 -10.53
CA VAL A 46 17.42 -16.10 -10.99
C VAL A 46 18.64 -15.38 -10.44
N LEU A 47 19.22 -14.50 -11.27
CA LEU A 47 20.41 -13.70 -10.91
C LEU A 47 20.06 -12.47 -10.05
N TYR A 48 18.80 -12.02 -10.09
CA TYR A 48 18.35 -10.78 -9.45
C TYR A 48 17.07 -11.01 -8.64
N PRO A 49 16.75 -10.15 -7.66
CA PRO A 49 15.50 -10.22 -6.91
C PRO A 49 14.27 -10.27 -7.81
N ASN A 50 13.43 -11.29 -7.64
CA ASN A 50 12.25 -11.54 -8.45
C ASN A 50 10.93 -11.32 -7.69
N LEU A 51 10.99 -11.10 -6.37
CA LEU A 51 9.86 -10.74 -5.54
C LEU A 51 10.05 -9.33 -4.98
N MET A 52 8.96 -8.57 -4.98
CA MET A 52 8.87 -7.25 -4.37
C MET A 52 7.84 -7.29 -3.25
N PHE A 53 8.25 -6.81 -2.08
CA PHE A 53 7.41 -6.67 -0.90
C PHE A 53 7.14 -5.20 -0.66
N HIS A 54 5.89 -4.87 -0.35
CA HIS A 54 5.50 -3.55 0.11
C HIS A 54 4.65 -3.65 1.37
N PHE A 55 4.98 -2.82 2.35
CA PHE A 55 4.33 -2.77 3.63
C PHE A 55 3.45 -1.53 3.73
N LEU A 56 2.19 -1.76 4.11
CA LEU A 56 1.22 -0.71 4.36
C LEU A 56 0.75 -0.81 5.82
N PRO A 57 0.81 0.27 6.61
CA PRO A 57 0.28 0.32 7.97
C PRO A 57 -1.25 0.48 8.02
N LEU A 58 -1.92 -0.12 7.05
CA LEU A 58 -3.36 -0.13 6.86
C LEU A 58 -3.76 -1.54 6.41
N ALA A 59 -4.74 -2.14 7.09
CA ALA A 59 -5.52 -3.19 6.48
C ALA A 59 -6.51 -2.49 5.54
N ILE A 60 -6.54 -2.81 4.25
CA ILE A 60 -7.55 -2.37 3.28
C ILE A 60 -7.95 -3.58 2.44
N ARG A 61 -9.25 -3.75 2.19
CA ARG A 61 -9.72 -4.72 1.20
C ARG A 61 -9.76 -4.07 -0.18
N TYR A 62 -9.34 -4.82 -1.20
CA TYR A 62 -9.30 -4.34 -2.58
C TYR A 62 -10.68 -3.97 -3.14
N ASP A 63 -11.76 -4.46 -2.54
CA ASP A 63 -13.15 -4.13 -2.88
C ASP A 63 -13.61 -2.78 -2.28
N GLY A 64 -12.74 -2.05 -1.58
CA GLY A 64 -13.06 -0.79 -0.92
C GLY A 64 -13.93 -0.94 0.33
N SER A 65 -14.28 -2.17 0.72
CA SER A 65 -15.01 -2.42 1.96
C SER A 65 -14.12 -2.15 3.17
N LEU A 66 -14.73 -1.60 4.23
CA LEU A 66 -14.01 -1.35 5.47
C LEU A 66 -13.46 -2.71 5.99
N PRO A 67 -12.15 -2.79 6.26
CA PRO A 67 -11.59 -3.95 6.95
C PRO A 67 -12.22 -4.04 8.34
N SER A 68 -12.14 -5.22 8.96
CA SER A 68 -12.55 -5.43 10.35
C SER A 68 -12.07 -4.27 11.21
N ARG A 69 -12.99 -3.60 11.91
CA ARG A 69 -12.68 -2.41 12.74
C ARG A 69 -11.49 -2.72 13.64
N GLY A 70 -10.38 -1.99 13.47
CA GLY A 70 -9.18 -2.15 14.30
C GLY A 70 -7.88 -1.85 13.58
N HIS A 71 -6.79 -1.90 14.34
CA HIS A 71 -5.45 -1.76 13.81
C HIS A 71 -5.06 -2.99 13.00
N GLY A 72 -4.39 -2.76 11.86
CA GLY A 72 -3.92 -3.82 10.99
C GLY A 72 -2.82 -3.31 10.06
N TYR A 73 -2.09 -4.28 9.51
CA TYR A 73 -1.01 -4.07 8.56
C TYR A 73 -1.25 -4.97 7.36
N GLN A 74 -0.79 -4.55 6.19
CA GLN A 74 -0.86 -5.33 4.97
C GLN A 74 0.53 -5.43 4.34
N VAL A 75 0.87 -6.65 3.89
CA VAL A 75 2.08 -6.90 3.11
C VAL A 75 1.64 -7.35 1.74
N HIS A 76 2.01 -6.58 0.72
CA HIS A 76 1.78 -6.90 -0.68
C HIS A 76 3.02 -7.58 -1.22
N VAL A 77 2.84 -8.70 -1.93
CA VAL A 77 3.92 -9.42 -2.62
C VAL A 77 3.61 -9.42 -4.10
N GLY A 78 4.52 -8.89 -4.90
CA GLY A 78 4.40 -8.80 -6.35
C GLY A 78 5.55 -9.51 -7.06
N PRO A 79 5.29 -10.28 -8.13
CA PRO A 79 6.34 -10.79 -9.00
C PRO A 79 6.92 -9.63 -9.84
N MET A 80 8.25 -9.52 -9.88
CA MET A 80 8.94 -8.49 -10.67
C MET A 80 9.24 -8.93 -12.10
N TYR A 81 9.31 -10.24 -12.34
CA TYR A 81 9.61 -10.83 -13.63
C TYR A 81 8.56 -11.89 -13.97
N SER A 82 7.40 -11.43 -14.42
CA SER A 82 6.40 -12.34 -14.98
C SER A 82 6.79 -12.74 -16.40
N ASP A 83 6.73 -14.03 -16.69
CA ASP A 83 6.89 -14.59 -18.04
C ASP A 83 5.60 -14.48 -18.86
N ALA A 84 4.48 -14.09 -18.23
CA ALA A 84 3.21 -13.89 -18.88
C ALA A 84 3.28 -12.78 -19.94
N ARG A 85 2.77 -13.08 -21.14
CA ARG A 85 2.69 -12.13 -22.26
C ARG A 85 1.24 -11.93 -22.68
N GLY A 86 0.88 -10.68 -22.97
CA GLY A 86 -0.43 -10.30 -23.50
C GLY A 86 -0.29 -9.48 -24.79
N SER A 87 -1.39 -9.30 -25.51
CA SER A 87 -1.47 -8.42 -26.68
C SER A 87 -2.64 -7.46 -26.53
N VAL A 88 -2.47 -6.25 -27.04
CA VAL A 88 -3.53 -5.24 -27.13
C VAL A 88 -3.68 -4.86 -28.60
N LYS A 89 -4.92 -4.86 -29.09
CA LYS A 89 -5.25 -4.42 -30.45
C LYS A 89 -6.43 -3.46 -30.37
N ILE A 90 -6.32 -2.33 -31.07
CA ILE A 90 -7.40 -1.36 -31.21
C ILE A 90 -8.60 -2.08 -31.87
N ARG A 91 -9.79 -1.93 -31.28
CA ARG A 91 -11.00 -2.64 -31.73
C ARG A 91 -11.81 -1.84 -32.74
N SER A 92 -11.92 -0.52 -32.57
CA SER A 92 -12.62 0.43 -33.45
C SER A 92 -12.58 1.80 -32.79
#